data_AF-A0A9P8VR29-F1
#
_entry.id   AF-A0A9P8VR29-F1
#
_cell.length_a   1.000
_cell.length_b   1.000
_cell.length_c   1.000
_cell.angle_alpha   90.00
_cell.angle_beta   90.00
_cell.angle_gamma   90.00
#
_symmetry.space_group_name_H-M   'P 1'
#
loop_
_entity.id
_entity.type
_entity.pdbx_description
1 polymer ?
#
loop_
_entity_poly.entity_id
_entity_poly.type
_entity_poly.pdbx_seq_one_letter_code
_entity_poly.pdbx_strand_id
1 'polypeptide(L)'
;MNPKKDESTMGPDPPDFLHGNQLPKSQATAPTNLETAASVLFPGLLSGSVDIAHLAQNLIDENGIRFFILHSQDISKFWISLLRKTYLPDGITHNHVLVTKVLKTVEDMITSSGIERHFVRLVWIRLTNILDRFDEVIKTDRRACRLGKDVGHRDASIAIKIHQKSISAQRSEISWRGRIAKRWILLTNGSLFLATAYSSRAETLVYVPLRRWRLSLLRNSGETYLLVQKR
;
A
#
# COMPACT_ATOMS: atom_id res chain seq x y z
N MET A 1 -49.03 11.21 -51.29
CA MET A 1 -49.78 12.47 -51.45
C MET A 1 -49.10 13.53 -50.61
N ASN A 2 -48.60 14.57 -51.25
CA ASN A 2 -48.25 15.87 -50.66
C ASN A 2 -49.45 16.80 -50.95
N PRO A 3 -49.74 17.82 -50.13
CA PRO A 3 -49.17 19.15 -50.38
C PRO A 3 -48.67 19.86 -49.09
N LYS A 4 -47.55 20.62 -49.12
CA LYS A 4 -47.40 22.04 -49.59
C LYS A 4 -48.19 23.01 -48.68
N LYS A 5 -47.66 24.06 -48.02
CA LYS A 5 -46.78 25.19 -48.43
C LYS A 5 -46.41 26.04 -47.19
N ASP A 6 -45.17 26.53 -47.04
CA ASP A 6 -44.63 27.91 -47.34
C ASP A 6 -44.99 28.92 -46.22
N GLU A 7 -44.19 29.86 -45.71
CA GLU A 7 -43.12 30.76 -46.20
C GLU A 7 -42.44 31.38 -44.94
N SER A 8 -41.11 31.58 -44.85
CA SER A 8 -40.35 32.80 -45.22
C SER A 8 -40.67 34.02 -44.31
N THR A 9 -39.77 34.86 -43.77
CA THR A 9 -38.47 35.35 -44.26
C THR A 9 -37.70 36.14 -43.18
N MET A 10 -36.37 36.20 -43.35
CA MET A 10 -35.43 37.35 -43.16
C MET A 10 -34.94 37.78 -41.76
N GLY A 11 -33.60 37.71 -41.63
CA GLY A 11 -32.78 38.36 -40.59
C GLY A 11 -32.60 39.88 -40.77
N PRO A 12 -31.61 40.48 -40.09
CA PRO A 12 -30.26 40.52 -40.66
C PRO A 12 -29.10 40.31 -39.65
N ASP A 13 -27.95 39.87 -40.18
CA ASP A 13 -26.61 39.88 -39.56
C ASP A 13 -25.95 41.29 -39.65
N PRO A 14 -24.65 41.46 -39.35
CA PRO A 14 -24.06 41.78 -38.05
C PRO A 14 -23.32 43.15 -38.13
N PRO A 15 -22.42 43.47 -37.17
CA PRO A 15 -21.22 44.16 -37.60
C PRO A 15 -19.92 43.56 -37.06
N ASP A 16 -18.97 43.45 -37.99
CA ASP A 16 -17.54 43.24 -37.80
C ASP A 16 -16.89 44.38 -37.01
N PHE A 17 -15.92 44.04 -36.15
CA PHE A 17 -14.74 44.88 -35.94
C PHE A 17 -13.50 44.00 -35.71
N LEU A 18 -12.57 44.11 -36.65
CA LEU A 18 -11.22 43.54 -36.62
C LEU A 18 -10.21 44.51 -35.96
N HIS A 19 -9.15 43.88 -35.44
CA HIS A 19 -7.78 44.34 -35.22
C HIS A 19 -7.37 45.01 -33.90
N GLY A 20 -6.43 44.33 -33.22
CA GLY A 20 -5.56 44.88 -32.19
C GLY A 20 -4.58 43.85 -31.63
N ASN A 21 -3.47 43.61 -32.34
CA ASN A 21 -2.30 42.89 -31.83
C ASN A 21 -1.73 43.55 -30.57
N GLN A 22 -1.41 42.78 -29.53
CA GLN A 22 -0.19 42.92 -28.73
C GLN A 22 -0.02 41.77 -27.71
N LEU A 23 1.07 41.01 -27.84
CA LEU A 23 1.63 40.17 -26.78
C LEU A 23 2.05 41.04 -25.57
N PRO A 24 1.93 40.51 -24.34
CA PRO A 24 2.89 40.82 -23.30
C PRO A 24 3.73 39.60 -22.90
N LYS A 25 4.97 39.94 -22.59
CA LYS A 25 6.11 39.11 -22.22
C LYS A 25 5.86 38.27 -20.96
N SER A 26 6.48 37.09 -20.96
CA SER A 26 7.04 36.38 -19.80
C SER A 26 7.14 37.20 -18.51
N GLN A 27 6.44 36.76 -17.46
CA GLN A 27 6.94 36.83 -16.10
C GLN A 27 6.68 35.49 -15.39
N ALA A 28 7.79 34.91 -14.94
CA ALA A 28 7.86 33.78 -14.05
C ALA A 28 7.24 34.12 -12.68
N THR A 29 6.65 33.10 -12.05
CA THR A 29 6.87 32.63 -10.66
C THR A 29 5.57 32.19 -9.99
N ALA A 30 5.44 30.87 -9.85
CA ALA A 30 4.96 30.25 -8.62
C ALA A 30 5.43 28.78 -8.66
N PRO A 31 6.51 28.39 -7.95
CA PRO A 31 6.79 26.99 -7.77
C PRO A 31 5.65 26.40 -6.95
N THR A 32 4.92 25.48 -7.57
CA THR A 32 3.90 24.65 -6.97
C THR A 32 4.48 24.05 -5.68
N ASN A 33 3.73 24.16 -4.59
CA ASN A 33 4.07 23.77 -3.20
C ASN A 33 4.67 22.35 -3.00
N LEU A 34 4.80 21.54 -4.06
CA LEU A 34 5.46 20.24 -4.11
C LEU A 34 6.99 20.34 -4.13
N GLU A 35 7.59 21.27 -4.86
CA GLU A 35 9.07 21.39 -4.92
C GLU A 35 9.65 21.93 -3.61
N THR A 36 8.95 22.90 -3.01
CA THR A 36 9.32 23.45 -1.69
C THR A 36 9.11 22.43 -0.56
N ALA A 37 8.09 21.58 -0.65
CA ALA A 37 7.91 20.49 0.31
C ALA A 37 9.02 19.43 0.18
N ALA A 38 9.46 19.12 -1.04
CA ALA A 38 10.54 18.16 -1.29
C ALA A 38 11.90 18.68 -0.81
N SER A 39 12.21 19.97 -1.00
CA SER A 39 13.49 20.55 -0.58
C SER A 39 13.65 20.63 0.95
N VAL A 40 12.54 20.85 1.67
CA VAL A 40 12.52 20.92 3.14
C VAL A 40 12.58 19.52 3.78
N LEU A 41 12.03 18.48 3.12
CA LEU A 41 12.01 17.11 3.65
C LEU A 41 13.34 16.37 3.47
N PHE A 42 14.18 16.75 2.49
CA PHE A 42 15.40 16.02 2.15
C PHE A 42 16.63 16.92 1.86
N PRO A 43 17.14 17.68 2.85
CA PRO A 43 18.40 18.40 2.67
C PRO A 43 19.54 17.39 2.61
N GLY A 44 20.03 17.13 1.40
CA GLY A 44 21.05 16.12 1.07
C GLY A 44 20.72 15.22 -0.12
N LEU A 45 19.48 15.25 -0.66
CA LEU A 45 19.08 14.44 -1.83
C LEU A 45 19.07 15.24 -3.15
N LEU A 46 19.45 16.52 -3.09
CA LEU A 46 19.52 17.43 -4.25
C LEU A 46 20.95 17.61 -4.78
N SER A 47 21.85 16.66 -4.56
CA SER A 47 23.09 16.57 -5.35
C SER A 47 23.04 15.51 -6.45
N GLY A 48 21.89 14.86 -6.63
CA GLY A 48 21.64 13.94 -7.72
C GLY A 48 20.16 13.64 -7.72
N SER A 49 19.41 14.20 -8.67
CA SER A 49 18.01 13.89 -8.86
C SER A 49 17.87 12.39 -9.02
N VAL A 50 17.46 11.69 -7.96
CA VAL A 50 17.07 10.30 -8.06
C VAL A 50 15.81 10.31 -8.92
N ASP A 51 15.97 9.95 -10.19
CA ASP A 51 14.87 9.86 -11.12
C ASP A 51 13.91 8.77 -10.63
N ILE A 52 12.81 9.22 -10.03
CA ILE A 52 11.75 8.35 -9.49
C ILE A 52 11.15 7.50 -10.62
N ALA A 53 11.12 8.01 -11.85
CA ALA A 53 10.65 7.25 -13.01
C ALA A 53 11.64 6.13 -13.35
N HIS A 54 12.94 6.41 -13.34
CA HIS A 54 13.99 5.40 -13.52
C HIS A 54 13.97 4.34 -12.40
N LEU A 55 13.74 4.74 -11.15
CA LEU A 55 13.56 3.77 -10.05
C LEU A 55 12.32 2.89 -10.26
N ALA A 56 11.18 3.49 -10.62
CA ALA A 56 9.93 2.80 -10.83
C ALA A 56 9.99 1.80 -12.00
N GLN A 57 10.63 2.18 -13.11
CA GLN A 57 10.86 1.30 -14.27
C GLN A 57 11.64 0.04 -13.90
N ASN A 58 12.49 0.13 -12.88
CA ASN A 58 13.35 -0.95 -12.43
C ASN A 58 12.74 -1.80 -11.29
N LEU A 59 11.53 -1.49 -10.84
CA LEU A 59 10.86 -2.25 -9.78
C LEU A 59 10.26 -3.55 -10.30
N ILE A 60 9.67 -3.56 -11.49
CA ILE A 60 9.14 -4.78 -12.10
C ILE A 60 10.29 -5.47 -12.83
N ASP A 61 10.42 -6.78 -12.67
CA ASP A 61 11.36 -7.57 -13.44
C ASP A 61 11.00 -7.49 -14.93
N GLU A 62 11.98 -7.33 -15.82
CA GLU A 62 11.74 -7.29 -17.28
C GLU A 62 10.96 -8.51 -17.77
N ASN A 63 11.09 -9.65 -17.09
CA ASN A 63 10.37 -10.87 -17.38
C ASN A 63 9.19 -11.14 -16.42
N GLY A 64 8.79 -10.19 -15.58
CA GLY A 64 7.80 -10.38 -14.51
C GLY A 64 6.43 -10.87 -15.00
N ILE A 65 5.95 -10.38 -16.15
CA ILE A 65 4.71 -10.86 -16.78
C ILE A 65 4.85 -12.31 -17.21
N ARG A 66 5.93 -12.64 -17.93
CA ARG A 66 6.19 -13.99 -18.41
C ARG A 66 6.36 -14.97 -17.26
N PHE A 67 7.10 -14.57 -16.22
CA PHE A 67 7.27 -15.33 -14.99
C PHE A 67 5.93 -15.63 -14.33
N PHE A 68 5.07 -14.62 -14.16
CA PHE A 68 3.75 -14.82 -13.56
C PHE A 68 2.89 -15.78 -14.36
N ILE A 69 2.86 -15.66 -15.70
CA ILE A 69 2.08 -16.56 -16.55
C ILE A 69 2.57 -18.00 -16.38
N LEU A 70 3.89 -18.22 -16.47
CA LEU A 70 4.51 -19.55 -16.36
C LEU A 70 4.28 -20.21 -15.00
N HIS A 71 4.30 -19.43 -13.91
CA HIS A 71 4.16 -19.93 -12.54
C HIS A 71 2.79 -19.67 -11.91
N SER A 72 1.81 -19.19 -12.69
CA SER A 72 0.49 -18.76 -12.20
C SER A 72 -0.25 -19.83 -11.40
N GLN A 73 -0.15 -21.08 -11.84
CA GLN A 73 -0.76 -22.23 -11.16
C GLN A 73 -0.10 -22.48 -9.80
N ASP A 74 1.23 -22.44 -9.72
CA ASP A 74 1.96 -22.70 -8.49
C ASP A 74 1.77 -21.56 -7.49
N ILE A 75 1.78 -20.31 -7.97
CA ILE A 75 1.43 -19.11 -7.21
C ILE A 75 0.01 -19.25 -6.63
N SER A 76 -0.95 -19.66 -7.45
CA SER A 76 -2.35 -19.83 -7.00
C SER A 76 -2.47 -20.95 -5.97
N LYS A 77 -1.84 -22.11 -6.20
CA LYS A 77 -1.82 -23.24 -5.27
C LYS A 77 -1.18 -22.85 -3.94
N PHE A 78 -0.04 -22.17 -3.97
CA PHE A 78 0.64 -21.66 -2.79
C PHE A 78 -0.26 -20.69 -2.02
N TRP A 79 -0.85 -19.71 -2.72
CA TRP A 79 -1.73 -18.71 -2.09
C TRP A 79 -2.94 -19.36 -1.43
N ILE A 80 -3.63 -20.28 -2.10
CA ILE A 80 -4.78 -21.02 -1.54
C ILE A 80 -4.35 -21.85 -0.33
N SER A 81 -3.21 -22.54 -0.40
CA SER A 81 -2.65 -23.31 0.72
C SER A 81 -2.35 -22.42 1.92
N LEU A 82 -1.74 -21.26 1.68
CA LEU A 82 -1.45 -20.25 2.69
C LEU A 82 -2.75 -19.73 3.33
N LEU A 83 -3.76 -19.37 2.54
CA LEU A 83 -5.06 -18.93 3.04
C LEU A 83 -5.73 -19.99 3.93
N ARG A 84 -5.71 -21.26 3.52
CA ARG A 84 -6.27 -22.38 4.29
C ARG A 84 -5.54 -22.58 5.62
N LYS A 85 -4.20 -22.58 5.61
CA LYS A 85 -3.38 -22.75 6.82
C LYS A 85 -3.52 -21.59 7.81
N THR A 86 -3.94 -20.43 7.31
CA THR A 86 -4.01 -19.17 8.08
C THR A 86 -5.43 -18.65 8.21
N TYR A 87 -6.43 -19.52 8.03
CA TYR A 87 -7.83 -19.15 8.19
C TYR A 87 -8.14 -18.89 9.66
N LEU A 88 -8.82 -17.75 9.91
CA LEU A 88 -9.33 -17.38 11.23
C LEU A 88 -10.86 -17.31 11.11
N PRO A 89 -11.61 -18.19 11.81
CA PRO A 89 -13.05 -18.15 11.81
C PRO A 89 -13.60 -16.84 12.36
N ASP A 90 -14.84 -16.52 11.99
CA ASP A 90 -15.55 -15.38 12.54
C ASP A 90 -15.97 -15.65 14.00
N GLY A 91 -16.08 -14.58 14.79
CA GLY A 91 -16.53 -14.67 16.19
C GLY A 91 -15.50 -15.23 17.18
N ILE A 92 -14.27 -15.52 16.74
CA ILE A 92 -13.18 -15.87 17.66
C ILE A 92 -12.79 -14.68 18.54
N THR A 93 -12.27 -14.98 19.72
CA THR A 93 -11.70 -13.99 20.64
C THR A 93 -10.20 -13.86 20.48
N HIS A 94 -9.63 -12.77 20.98
CA HIS A 94 -8.20 -12.49 20.90
C HIS A 94 -7.31 -13.54 21.59
N ASN A 95 -7.85 -14.26 22.59
CA ASN A 95 -7.13 -15.28 23.36
C ASN A 95 -7.33 -16.69 22.78
N HIS A 96 -7.98 -16.83 21.62
CA HIS A 96 -8.21 -18.13 21.00
C HIS A 96 -6.90 -18.75 20.49
N VAL A 97 -6.70 -20.06 20.73
CA VAL A 97 -5.46 -20.78 20.35
C VAL A 97 -5.14 -20.71 18.85
N LEU A 98 -6.16 -20.54 18.00
CA LEU A 98 -5.96 -20.37 16.56
C LEU A 98 -5.23 -19.07 16.21
N VAL A 99 -5.39 -18.00 16.99
CA VAL A 99 -4.70 -16.73 16.76
C VAL A 99 -3.19 -16.94 16.80
N THR A 100 -2.70 -17.59 17.87
CA THR A 100 -1.27 -17.83 18.04
C THR A 100 -0.74 -18.83 17.02
N LYS A 101 -1.52 -19.88 16.70
CA LYS A 101 -1.17 -20.86 15.67
C LYS A 101 -1.01 -20.23 14.29
N VAL A 102 -1.94 -19.35 13.89
CA VAL A 102 -1.91 -18.69 12.58
C VAL A 102 -0.74 -17.73 12.47
N LEU A 103 -0.50 -16.90 13.50
CA LEU A 103 0.66 -16.00 13.52
C LEU A 103 1.97 -16.77 13.45
N LYS A 104 2.10 -17.83 14.25
CA LYS A 104 3.29 -18.69 14.22
C LYS A 104 3.50 -19.34 12.85
N THR A 105 2.44 -19.86 12.23
CA THR A 105 2.51 -20.49 10.90
C THR A 105 3.06 -19.52 9.84
N VAL A 106 2.59 -18.28 9.83
CA VAL A 106 3.07 -17.26 8.89
C VAL A 106 4.52 -16.88 9.16
N GLU A 107 4.87 -16.73 10.43
CA GLU A 107 6.21 -16.32 10.82
C GLU A 107 7.25 -17.41 10.56
N ASP A 108 6.90 -18.68 10.78
CA ASP A 108 7.73 -19.83 10.43
C ASP A 108 7.96 -19.89 8.90
N MET A 109 6.98 -19.50 8.09
CA MET A 109 7.15 -19.39 6.64
C MET A 109 8.05 -18.22 6.24
N ILE A 110 7.96 -17.08 6.92
CA ILE A 110 8.82 -15.91 6.65
C ILE A 110 10.29 -16.24 6.92
N THR A 111 10.57 -17.00 7.97
CA THR A 111 11.94 -17.34 8.39
C THR A 111 12.48 -18.61 7.74
N SER A 112 11.65 -19.39 7.04
CA SER A 112 12.05 -20.61 6.37
C SER A 112 12.99 -20.33 5.19
N SER A 113 14.19 -20.93 5.23
CA SER A 113 15.21 -20.77 4.18
C SER A 113 14.87 -21.48 2.86
N GLY A 114 13.83 -22.33 2.83
CA GLY A 114 13.43 -23.11 1.66
C GLY A 114 12.34 -22.49 0.80
N ILE A 115 11.77 -21.35 1.20
CA ILE A 115 10.67 -20.72 0.46
C ILE A 115 11.22 -19.74 -0.56
N GLU A 116 10.77 -19.87 -1.81
CA GLU A 116 11.14 -18.95 -2.86
C GLU A 116 10.73 -17.51 -2.53
N ARG A 117 11.60 -16.57 -2.88
CA ARG A 117 11.48 -15.14 -2.56
C ARG A 117 10.11 -14.56 -2.91
N HIS A 118 9.56 -14.90 -4.07
CA HIS A 118 8.26 -14.39 -4.50
C HIS A 118 7.10 -14.95 -3.65
N PHE A 119 7.21 -16.18 -3.14
CA PHE A 119 6.27 -16.73 -2.17
C PHE A 119 6.41 -16.06 -0.80
N VAL A 120 7.62 -15.74 -0.34
CA VAL A 120 7.83 -14.99 0.90
C VAL A 120 7.10 -13.65 0.88
N ARG A 121 7.06 -12.95 -0.27
CA ARG A 121 6.30 -11.69 -0.43
C ARG A 121 4.80 -11.90 -0.27
N LEU A 122 4.25 -13.01 -0.78
CA LEU A 122 2.86 -13.37 -0.53
C LEU A 122 2.60 -13.63 0.96
N VAL A 123 3.54 -14.28 1.65
CA VAL A 123 3.43 -14.50 3.11
C VAL A 123 3.42 -13.16 3.86
N TRP A 124 4.23 -12.18 3.46
CA TRP A 124 4.19 -10.81 4.03
C TRP A 124 2.85 -10.10 3.80
N ILE A 125 2.28 -10.22 2.60
CA ILE A 125 0.93 -9.70 2.30
C ILE A 125 -0.10 -10.36 3.22
N ARG A 126 -0.04 -11.68 3.35
CA ARG A 126 -0.96 -12.41 4.23
C ARG A 126 -0.82 -12.02 5.70
N LEU A 127 0.41 -11.78 6.18
CA LEU A 127 0.64 -11.29 7.53
C LEU A 127 -0.12 -9.98 7.78
N THR A 128 -0.09 -9.04 6.84
CA THR A 128 -0.83 -7.78 6.98
C THR A 128 -2.33 -8.01 7.12
N ASN A 129 -2.91 -8.85 6.26
CA ASN A 129 -4.34 -9.17 6.31
C ASN A 129 -4.74 -9.85 7.64
N ILE A 130 -3.87 -10.70 8.20
CA ILE A 130 -4.09 -11.32 9.50
C ILE A 130 -4.02 -10.29 10.62
N LEU A 131 -3.03 -9.40 10.60
CA LEU A 131 -2.89 -8.35 11.60
C LEU A 131 -4.08 -7.39 11.59
N ASP A 132 -4.60 -7.03 10.41
CA ASP A 132 -5.79 -6.19 10.27
C ASP A 132 -7.04 -6.92 10.78
N ARG A 133 -7.22 -8.20 10.43
CA ARG A 133 -8.32 -9.01 10.98
C ARG A 133 -8.25 -9.11 12.49
N PHE A 134 -7.04 -9.21 13.02
CA PHE A 134 -6.80 -9.35 14.44
C PHE A 134 -7.05 -8.05 15.21
N ASP A 135 -6.71 -6.91 14.63
CA ASP A 135 -7.07 -5.59 15.17
C ASP A 135 -8.60 -5.47 15.32
N GLU A 136 -9.37 -5.95 14.33
CA GLU A 136 -10.83 -5.99 14.41
C GLU A 136 -11.36 -6.95 15.48
N VAL A 137 -10.73 -8.12 15.67
CA VAL A 137 -11.07 -9.04 16.77
C VAL A 137 -10.85 -8.36 18.13
N ILE A 138 -9.71 -7.70 18.33
CA ILE A 138 -9.39 -6.98 19.57
C ILE A 138 -10.40 -5.86 19.83
N LYS A 139 -10.73 -5.06 18.81
CA LYS A 139 -11.76 -4.00 18.91
C LYS A 139 -13.12 -4.57 19.29
N THR A 140 -13.51 -5.69 18.69
CA THR A 140 -14.78 -6.37 18.98
C THR A 140 -14.82 -6.88 20.41
N ASP A 141 -13.76 -7.54 20.88
CA ASP A 141 -13.64 -8.00 22.26
C ASP A 141 -13.67 -6.84 23.26
N ARG A 142 -13.05 -5.70 22.92
CA ARG A 142 -13.13 -4.49 23.76
C ARG A 142 -14.56 -3.97 23.85
N ARG A 143 -15.27 -3.86 22.73
CA ARG A 143 -16.68 -3.41 22.70
C ARG A 143 -17.58 -4.35 23.50
N ALA A 144 -17.29 -5.64 23.48
CA ALA A 144 -17.98 -6.65 24.27
C ALA A 144 -17.51 -6.74 25.73
N CYS A 145 -16.68 -5.80 26.22
CA CYS A 145 -16.13 -5.78 27.58
C CYS A 145 -15.35 -7.05 27.98
N ARG A 146 -14.83 -7.81 27.00
CA ARG A 146 -14.02 -9.02 27.22
C ARG A 146 -12.54 -8.72 27.49
N LEU A 147 -12.17 -7.45 27.34
CA LEU A 147 -10.84 -6.92 27.66
C LEU A 147 -10.94 -6.01 28.88
N GLY A 148 -10.07 -6.24 29.86
CA GLY A 148 -9.94 -5.37 31.03
C GLY A 148 -9.61 -3.93 30.61
N LYS A 149 -10.20 -2.95 31.30
CA LYS A 149 -9.89 -1.52 31.12
C LYS A 149 -8.63 -1.15 31.89
N ASP A 150 -7.50 -1.74 31.51
CA ASP A 150 -6.22 -1.40 32.15
C ASP A 150 -5.59 -0.18 31.48
N VAL A 151 -5.23 0.82 32.29
CA VAL A 151 -4.48 2.00 31.84
C VAL A 151 -3.19 1.54 31.18
N GLY A 152 -2.97 1.93 29.92
CA GLY A 152 -1.79 1.54 29.11
C GLY A 152 -1.98 0.35 28.16
N HIS A 153 -3.09 -0.39 28.23
CA HIS A 153 -3.39 -1.53 27.35
C HIS A 153 -4.23 -1.11 26.12
N ARG A 154 -3.62 -0.31 25.24
CA ARG A 154 -4.20 0.02 23.92
C ARG A 154 -4.23 -1.20 23.01
N ASP A 155 -5.09 -1.20 21.98
CA ASP A 155 -5.24 -2.32 21.03
C ASP A 155 -3.90 -2.77 20.43
N ALA A 156 -3.09 -1.81 20.01
CA ALA A 156 -1.76 -2.09 19.49
C ALA A 156 -0.83 -2.80 20.49
N SER A 157 -0.92 -2.46 21.79
CA SER A 157 -0.14 -3.15 22.83
C SER A 157 -0.62 -4.59 23.03
N ILE A 158 -1.93 -4.83 22.96
CA ILE A 158 -2.53 -6.17 23.04
C ILE A 158 -2.11 -7.01 21.84
N ALA A 159 -2.21 -6.45 20.63
CA ALA A 159 -1.81 -7.10 19.39
C ALA A 159 -0.33 -7.52 19.43
N ILE A 160 0.55 -6.59 19.82
CA ILE A 160 1.99 -6.88 20.01
C ILE A 160 2.21 -7.99 21.02
N LYS A 161 1.54 -7.94 22.19
CA LYS A 161 1.71 -8.95 23.24
C LYS A 161 1.31 -10.35 22.76
N ILE A 162 0.24 -10.46 21.97
CA ILE A 162 -0.22 -11.74 21.44
C ILE A 162 0.74 -12.25 20.35
N HIS A 163 1.24 -11.35 19.51
CA HIS A 163 2.28 -11.68 18.54
C HIS A 163 3.56 -12.16 19.24
N GLN A 164 4.01 -11.47 20.30
CA GLN A 164 5.14 -11.89 21.14
C GLN A 164 4.94 -13.28 21.71
N LYS A 165 3.76 -13.58 22.25
CA LYS A 165 3.43 -14.92 22.75
C LYS A 165 3.46 -16.00 21.67
N SER A 166 3.23 -15.62 20.41
CA SER A 166 3.14 -16.57 19.30
C SER A 166 4.50 -17.03 18.79
N ILE A 167 5.50 -16.14 18.82
CA ILE A 167 6.81 -16.38 18.17
C ILE A 167 8.02 -16.09 19.08
N SER A 168 7.80 -15.73 20.34
CA SER A 168 8.86 -15.41 21.31
C SER A 168 9.85 -14.33 20.84
N ALA A 169 9.40 -13.42 19.96
CA ALA A 169 10.23 -12.35 19.40
C ALA A 169 10.16 -11.06 20.23
N GLN A 170 11.17 -10.21 20.08
CA GLN A 170 11.20 -8.90 20.72
C GLN A 170 10.16 -7.95 20.11
N ARG A 171 9.68 -6.99 20.90
CA ARG A 171 8.70 -5.97 20.44
C ARG A 171 9.21 -5.16 19.25
N SER A 172 10.50 -4.82 19.25
CA SER A 172 11.18 -4.11 18.18
C SER A 172 11.13 -4.88 16.86
N GLU A 173 11.38 -6.19 16.93
CA GLU A 173 11.36 -7.09 15.80
C GLU A 173 9.94 -7.25 15.23
N ILE A 174 8.94 -7.51 16.08
CA ILE A 174 7.53 -7.57 15.66
C ILE A 174 7.10 -6.28 14.97
N SER A 175 7.49 -5.13 15.54
CA SER A 175 7.19 -3.83 14.95
C SER A 175 7.92 -3.61 13.62
N TRP A 176 9.10 -4.20 13.43
CA TRP A 176 9.82 -4.16 12.16
C TRP A 176 9.17 -5.08 11.11
N ARG A 177 8.84 -6.31 11.48
CA ARG A 177 8.11 -7.27 10.63
C ARG A 177 6.76 -6.72 10.18
N GLY A 178 5.97 -6.15 11.09
CA GLY A 178 4.70 -5.50 10.76
C GLY A 178 4.86 -4.31 9.80
N ARG A 179 5.97 -3.55 9.88
CA ARG A 179 6.26 -2.47 8.93
C ARG A 179 6.61 -3.01 7.54
N ILE A 180 7.37 -4.10 7.45
CA ILE A 180 7.69 -4.76 6.18
C ILE A 180 6.43 -5.29 5.52
N ALA A 181 5.60 -6.01 6.28
CA ALA A 181 4.32 -6.53 5.82
C ALA A 181 3.46 -5.41 5.20
N LYS A 182 3.33 -4.28 5.93
CA LYS A 182 2.57 -3.12 5.46
C LYS A 182 3.18 -2.49 4.20
N ARG A 183 4.50 -2.42 4.07
CA ARG A 183 5.11 -1.91 2.84
C ARG A 183 4.87 -2.83 1.65
N TRP A 184 4.92 -4.15 1.86
CA TRP A 184 4.59 -5.10 0.80
C TRP A 184 3.14 -4.98 0.34
N ILE A 185 2.17 -4.89 1.26
CA ILE A 185 0.77 -4.70 0.86
C ILE A 185 0.58 -3.38 0.11
N LEU A 186 1.26 -2.31 0.54
CA LEU A 186 1.14 -0.99 -0.09
C LEU A 186 1.75 -0.98 -1.49
N LEU A 187 2.93 -1.58 -1.65
CA LEU A 187 3.60 -1.64 -2.94
C LEU A 187 2.81 -2.50 -3.93
N THR A 188 2.27 -3.63 -3.48
CA THR A 188 1.57 -4.59 -4.35
C THR A 188 0.08 -4.30 -4.49
N ASN A 189 -0.48 -3.43 -3.65
CA ASN A 189 -1.91 -3.27 -3.45
C ASN A 189 -2.65 -4.63 -3.26
N GLY A 190 -1.98 -5.62 -2.65
CA GLY A 190 -2.50 -6.98 -2.49
C GLY A 190 -2.53 -7.84 -3.76
N SER A 191 -2.02 -7.36 -4.90
CA SER A 191 -1.99 -8.09 -6.15
C SER A 191 -0.95 -9.22 -6.13
N LEU A 192 -1.39 -10.46 -6.40
CA LEU A 192 -0.50 -11.62 -6.56
C LEU A 192 0.47 -11.45 -7.72
N PHE A 193 0.00 -10.81 -8.80
CA PHE A 193 0.84 -10.49 -9.95
C PHE A 193 1.97 -9.56 -9.52
N LEU A 194 1.66 -8.41 -8.91
CA LEU A 194 2.70 -7.45 -8.52
C LEU A 194 3.65 -8.04 -7.47
N ALA A 195 3.14 -8.81 -6.51
CA ALA A 195 3.96 -9.46 -5.49
C ALA A 195 5.04 -10.39 -6.08
N THR A 196 4.72 -11.03 -7.20
CA THR A 196 5.60 -12.01 -7.86
C THR A 196 6.43 -11.40 -8.99
N ALA A 197 5.91 -10.38 -9.67
CA ALA A 197 6.58 -9.68 -10.76
C ALA A 197 7.63 -8.66 -10.30
N TYR A 198 7.62 -8.24 -9.04
CA TYR A 198 8.64 -7.30 -8.54
C TYR A 198 10.05 -7.91 -8.54
N SER A 199 11.03 -7.13 -8.96
CA SER A 199 12.45 -7.47 -8.94
C SER A 199 13.01 -7.44 -7.51
N SER A 200 14.26 -7.86 -7.35
CA SER A 200 15.00 -7.71 -6.08
C SER A 200 15.18 -6.23 -5.68
N ARG A 201 15.07 -5.27 -6.60
CA ARG A 201 15.17 -3.84 -6.27
C ARG A 201 14.00 -3.37 -5.41
N ALA A 202 12.81 -3.93 -5.59
CA ALA A 202 11.66 -3.63 -4.74
C ALA A 202 11.92 -3.94 -3.25
N GLU A 203 12.73 -4.95 -2.96
CA GLU A 203 13.11 -5.31 -1.60
C GLU A 203 13.90 -4.19 -0.92
N THR A 204 14.73 -3.47 -1.68
CA THR A 204 15.50 -2.36 -1.12
C THR A 204 14.58 -1.30 -0.54
N LEU A 205 13.45 -0.98 -1.19
CA LEU A 205 12.44 -0.04 -0.69
C LEU A 205 11.71 -0.57 0.55
N VAL A 206 11.41 -1.86 0.56
CA VAL A 206 10.65 -2.48 1.65
C VAL A 206 11.49 -2.67 2.92
N TYR A 207 12.76 -3.05 2.78
CA TYR A 207 13.61 -3.36 3.93
C TYR A 207 14.39 -2.15 4.49
N VAL A 208 14.29 -0.95 3.89
CA VAL A 208 14.94 0.26 4.45
C VAL A 208 14.60 0.41 5.94
N PRO A 209 15.60 0.40 6.85
CA PRO A 209 15.39 0.67 8.25
C PRO A 209 14.98 2.14 8.41
N LEU A 210 13.69 2.40 8.63
CA LEU A 210 13.25 3.75 8.97
C LEU A 210 13.64 4.00 10.42
N ARG A 211 14.85 4.53 10.64
CA ARG A 211 15.26 5.04 11.95
C ARG A 211 14.55 6.37 12.29
N ARG A 212 13.82 6.99 11.35
CA ARG A 212 13.21 8.33 11.58
C ARG A 212 12.04 8.74 10.69
N TRP A 213 11.27 7.80 10.14
CA TRP A 213 10.18 8.15 9.20
C TRP A 213 8.84 7.64 9.70
N ARG A 214 7.84 8.53 9.71
CA ARG A 214 6.44 8.17 9.99
C ARG A 214 5.74 7.99 8.64
N LEU A 215 5.23 6.78 8.39
CA LEU A 215 4.34 6.51 7.27
C LEU A 215 2.92 6.79 7.75
N SER A 216 2.27 7.79 7.17
CA SER A 216 0.85 8.07 7.36
C SER A 216 0.11 7.84 6.05
N LEU A 217 -0.92 7.01 6.11
CA LEU A 217 -1.87 6.82 5.01
C LEU A 217 -2.94 7.90 5.14
N LEU A 218 -2.98 8.81 4.17
CA LEU A 218 -4.14 9.68 3.97
C LEU A 218 -5.03 9.01 2.94
N ARG A 219 -6.25 8.67 3.35
CA ARG A 219 -7.30 8.17 2.48
C ARG A 219 -8.24 9.33 2.20
N ASN A 220 -8.14 9.91 1.02
CA ASN A 220 -9.10 10.91 0.53
C ASN A 220 -9.57 10.46 -0.84
N SER A 221 -10.89 10.51 -1.06
CA SER A 221 -11.53 10.39 -2.38
C SER A 221 -11.06 9.24 -3.28
N GLY A 222 -10.90 8.03 -2.73
CA GLY A 222 -10.64 6.82 -3.52
C GLY A 222 -9.17 6.54 -3.86
N GLU A 223 -8.25 7.46 -3.57
CA GLU A 223 -6.81 7.26 -3.76
C GLU A 223 -6.08 7.17 -2.41
N THR A 224 -5.06 6.30 -2.36
CA THR A 224 -4.26 6.06 -1.16
C THR A 224 -2.86 6.62 -1.40
N TYR A 225 -2.51 7.71 -0.72
CA TYR A 225 -1.20 8.34 -0.86
C TYR A 225 -0.25 7.95 0.26
N LEU A 226 1.02 7.75 -0.10
CA LEU A 226 2.11 7.56 0.85
C LEU A 226 2.69 8.92 1.24
N LEU A 227 2.41 9.36 2.47
CA LEU A 227 3.14 10.48 3.06
C LEU A 227 4.28 9.95 3.92
N VAL A 228 5.49 10.35 3.55
CA VAL A 228 6.72 10.08 4.26
C VAL A 228 7.14 11.38 4.95
N GLN A 229 6.87 11.50 6.25
CA GLN A 229 7.31 12.66 7.04
C GLN A 229 8.56 12.32 7.84
N LYS A 230 9.57 13.18 7.71
CA LYS A 230 10.78 13.22 8.55
C LYS A 230 10.44 13.96 9.84
N ARG A 231 10.83 13.42 11.00
CA ARG A 231 10.87 14.18 12.25
C ARG A 231 12.16 14.97 12.36
#